data_AF-X1D679-F1
#
_entry.id   AF-X1D679-F1
#
_cell.length_a   1.000
_cell.length_b   1.000
_cell.length_c   1.000
_cell.angle_alpha   90.00
_cell.angle_beta   90.00
_cell.angle_gamma   90.00
#
_symmetry.space_group_name_H-M   'P 1'
#
loop_
_entity.id
_entity.type
_entity.pdbx_description
1 polymer ?
#
loop_
_entity_poly.entity_id
_entity_poly.type
_entity_poly.pdbx_seq_one_letter_code
_entity_poly.pdbx_strand_id
1 'polypeptide(L)'
;MPPSLAALLVVVAVFATTLGSVPIPFTTTFQVLLSQLPFVHITPVSPEIFGAPLSLEILETIILDIRLPRIFLAGLVGAALAVAGATYQGLFRNPLADPYLLGVASGAGLGATIAMLTPFTLAWMAFGAVPLFAFIGAVRAV
;
A
#
# COMPACT_ATOMS: atom_id res chain seq x y z
N MET A 1 -1.49 -19.38 -12.82
CA MET A 1 -2.55 -18.73 -12.02
C MET A 1 -3.80 -18.63 -12.88
N PRO A 2 -5.00 -18.95 -12.38
CA PRO A 2 -6.21 -18.77 -13.16
C PRO A 2 -6.40 -17.27 -13.48
N PRO A 3 -6.70 -16.89 -14.74
CA PRO A 3 -6.84 -15.50 -15.15
C PRO A 3 -7.90 -14.73 -14.36
N SER A 4 -8.85 -15.45 -13.74
CA SER A 4 -9.89 -14.88 -12.87
C SER A 4 -9.34 -14.18 -11.63
N LEU A 5 -8.25 -14.66 -11.02
CA LEU A 5 -7.69 -14.04 -9.81
C LEU A 5 -6.95 -12.73 -10.13
N ALA A 6 -6.25 -12.68 -11.26
CA ALA A 6 -5.62 -11.46 -11.73
C ALA A 6 -6.67 -10.39 -12.07
N ALA A 7 -7.75 -10.79 -12.74
CA ALA A 7 -8.88 -9.90 -13.00
C ALA A 7 -9.52 -9.39 -11.70
N LEU A 8 -9.72 -10.28 -10.71
CA LEU A 8 -10.25 -9.90 -9.41
C LEU A 8 -9.34 -8.89 -8.69
N LEU A 9 -8.02 -9.10 -8.71
CA LEU A 9 -7.05 -8.17 -8.13
C LEU A 9 -7.19 -6.77 -8.73
N VAL A 10 -7.29 -6.67 -10.06
CA VAL A 10 -7.46 -5.39 -10.76
C VAL A 10 -8.78 -4.73 -10.38
N VAL A 11 -9.88 -5.48 -10.38
CA VAL A 11 -11.20 -4.97 -9.97
C VAL A 11 -11.17 -4.45 -8.53
N VAL A 12 -10.58 -5.20 -7.61
CA VAL A 12 -10.45 -4.80 -6.21
C VAL A 12 -9.55 -3.57 -6.07
N ALA A 13 -8.44 -3.49 -6.80
CA ALA A 13 -7.55 -2.33 -6.78
C ALA A 13 -8.26 -1.06 -7.27
N VAL A 14 -9.00 -1.14 -8.38
CA VAL A 14 -9.80 -0.02 -8.91
C VAL A 14 -10.89 0.36 -7.90
N PHE A 15 -11.61 -0.59 -7.34
CA PHE A 15 -12.64 -0.30 -6.34
C PHE A 15 -12.06 0.33 -5.06
N ALA A 16 -10.90 -0.14 -4.61
CA ALA A 16 -10.20 0.39 -3.44
C ALA A 16 -9.82 1.87 -3.60
N THR A 17 -9.59 2.37 -4.83
CA THR A 17 -9.33 3.80 -5.06
C THR A 17 -10.53 4.68 -4.73
N THR A 18 -11.75 4.14 -4.71
CA THR A 18 -12.98 4.89 -4.40
C THR A 18 -13.18 5.05 -2.89
N LEU A 19 -12.74 4.06 -2.10
CA LEU A 19 -12.89 4.05 -0.65
C LEU A 19 -11.78 4.86 0.04
N GLY A 20 -12.15 5.82 0.89
CA GLY A 20 -11.21 6.61 1.67
C GLY A 20 -11.87 7.61 2.59
N SER A 21 -11.05 8.40 3.30
CA SER A 21 -11.51 9.43 4.26
C SER A 21 -12.36 10.52 3.62
N VAL A 22 -12.21 10.72 2.30
CA VAL A 22 -13.03 11.62 1.50
C VAL A 22 -13.89 10.76 0.58
N PRO A 23 -15.24 10.81 0.67
CA PRO A 23 -16.10 10.04 -0.21
C PRO A 23 -16.03 10.63 -1.62
N ILE A 24 -15.25 10.01 -2.51
CA ILE A 24 -15.15 10.39 -3.92
C ILE A 24 -16.05 9.46 -4.72
N PRO A 25 -16.95 9.96 -5.59
CA PRO A 25 -17.77 9.12 -6.45
C PRO A 25 -16.90 8.20 -7.32
N PHE A 26 -17.38 6.97 -7.54
CA PHE A 26 -16.71 5.99 -8.40
C PHE A 26 -16.49 6.54 -9.82
N THR A 27 -17.47 7.24 -10.36
CA THR A 27 -17.43 7.86 -11.69
C THR A 27 -16.27 8.85 -11.82
N THR A 28 -16.11 9.74 -10.84
CA THR A 28 -15.03 10.74 -10.83
C THR A 28 -13.67 10.08 -10.67
N THR A 29 -13.56 9.08 -9.79
CA THR A 29 -12.30 8.34 -9.59
C THR A 29 -11.85 7.65 -10.87
N PHE A 30 -12.79 7.00 -11.56
CA PHE A 30 -12.53 6.35 -12.84
C PHE A 30 -12.12 7.35 -13.94
N GLN A 31 -12.76 8.53 -13.98
CA GLN A 31 -12.38 9.61 -14.92
C GLN A 31 -10.98 10.14 -14.67
N VAL A 32 -10.59 10.36 -13.40
CA VAL A 32 -9.23 10.78 -13.02
C VAL A 32 -8.20 9.70 -13.37
N LEU A 33 -8.55 8.42 -13.20
CA LEU A 33 -7.66 7.31 -13.53
C LEU A 33 -7.49 7.16 -15.06
N LEU A 34 -8.55 7.45 -15.83
CA LEU A 34 -8.51 7.48 -17.29
C LEU A 34 -7.79 8.70 -17.85
N SER A 35 -7.86 9.88 -17.20
CA SER A 35 -7.15 11.09 -17.67
C SER A 35 -5.63 10.96 -17.57
N GLN A 36 -5.13 10.02 -16.77
CA GLN A 36 -3.70 9.67 -16.70
C GLN A 36 -3.24 8.76 -17.87
N LEU A 37 -4.15 8.25 -18.70
CA LEU A 37 -3.77 7.48 -19.89
C LEU A 37 -3.35 8.42 -21.02
N PRO A 38 -2.17 8.21 -21.64
CA PRO A 38 -1.57 9.14 -22.61
C PRO A 38 -2.39 9.36 -23.90
N PHE A 39 -3.49 8.64 -24.09
CA PHE A 39 -4.37 8.72 -25.27
C PHE A 39 -5.81 9.15 -24.96
N VAL A 40 -6.13 9.49 -23.70
CA VAL A 40 -7.51 9.75 -23.24
C VAL A 40 -7.61 11.13 -22.62
N HIS A 41 -8.16 12.09 -23.36
CA HIS A 41 -8.45 13.43 -22.85
C HIS A 41 -9.88 13.49 -22.32
N ILE A 42 -10.08 13.10 -21.07
CA ILE A 42 -11.34 13.30 -20.34
C ILE A 42 -11.10 14.42 -19.33
N THR A 43 -11.92 15.46 -19.39
CA THR A 43 -11.97 16.49 -18.35
C THR A 43 -12.72 15.91 -17.14
N PRO A 44 -12.06 15.69 -15.99
CA PRO A 44 -12.73 15.15 -14.82
C PRO A 44 -13.77 16.15 -14.32
N VAL A 45 -14.97 15.67 -13.98
CA VAL A 45 -16.03 16.51 -13.42
C VAL A 45 -15.67 16.85 -11.98
N SER A 46 -15.61 18.14 -11.63
CA SER A 46 -15.40 18.59 -10.25
C SER A 46 -16.55 18.12 -9.35
N PRO A 47 -16.32 17.20 -8.39
CA PRO A 47 -17.37 16.76 -7.50
C PRO A 47 -17.63 17.82 -6.43
N GLU A 48 -18.90 18.02 -6.09
CA GLU A 48 -19.29 18.74 -4.87
C GLU A 48 -19.20 17.78 -3.69
N ILE A 49 -18.28 18.06 -2.76
CA ILE A 49 -18.07 17.22 -1.57
C ILE A 49 -18.24 18.12 -0.35
N PHE A 50 -19.09 17.72 0.60
CA PHE A 50 -19.45 18.53 1.77
C PHE A 50 -20.01 19.93 1.45
N GLY A 51 -20.67 20.10 0.30
CA GLY A 51 -21.29 21.38 -0.09
C GLY A 51 -20.33 22.41 -0.67
N ALA A 52 -19.08 22.03 -0.99
CA ALA A 52 -18.12 22.87 -1.69
C ALA A 52 -17.50 22.14 -2.91
N PRO A 53 -17.19 22.85 -4.00
CA PRO A 53 -16.49 22.27 -5.13
C PRO A 53 -15.04 21.95 -4.74
N LEU A 54 -14.63 20.70 -4.89
CA LEU A 54 -13.25 20.29 -4.66
C LEU A 54 -12.42 20.56 -5.92
N SER A 55 -11.23 21.15 -5.78
CA SER A 55 -10.36 21.41 -6.93
C SER A 55 -9.82 20.11 -7.51
N LEU A 56 -9.71 20.04 -8.84
CA LEU A 56 -9.22 18.85 -9.55
C LEU A 56 -7.78 18.48 -9.15
N GLU A 57 -6.95 19.47 -8.83
CA GLU A 57 -5.57 19.27 -8.37
C GLU A 57 -5.49 18.53 -7.03
N ILE A 58 -6.36 18.88 -6.06
CA ILE A 58 -6.44 18.17 -4.78
C ILE A 58 -6.95 16.74 -5.00
N LEU A 59 -7.93 16.57 -5.91
CA LEU A 59 -8.48 15.26 -6.24
C LEU A 59 -7.42 14.33 -6.84
N GLU A 60 -6.63 14.83 -7.80
CA GLU A 60 -5.51 14.10 -8.40
C GLU A 60 -4.47 13.74 -7.35
N THR A 61 -4.07 14.67 -6.48
CA THR A 61 -3.13 14.42 -5.38
C THR A 61 -3.64 13.29 -4.47
N ILE A 62 -4.92 13.33 -4.07
CA ILE A 62 -5.51 12.30 -3.20
C ILE A 62 -5.48 10.92 -3.87
N ILE A 63 -5.82 10.83 -5.15
CA ILE A 63 -5.91 9.54 -5.84
C ILE A 63 -4.50 9.01 -6.17
N LEU A 64 -3.64 9.85 -6.74
CA LEU A 64 -2.34 9.45 -7.30
C LEU A 64 -1.22 9.40 -6.26
N ASP A 65 -1.16 10.36 -5.34
CA ASP A 65 -0.05 10.45 -4.39
C ASP A 65 -0.37 9.79 -3.04
N ILE A 66 -1.66 9.58 -2.73
CA ILE A 66 -2.08 9.02 -1.43
C ILE A 66 -2.69 7.62 -1.60
N ARG A 67 -3.75 7.46 -2.41
CA ARG A 67 -4.50 6.20 -2.51
C ARG A 67 -3.76 5.14 -3.31
N LEU A 68 -3.29 5.47 -4.52
CA LEU A 68 -2.60 4.51 -5.38
C LEU A 68 -1.37 3.90 -4.70
N PRO A 69 -0.43 4.67 -4.11
CA PRO A 69 0.77 4.11 -3.49
C PRO A 69 0.41 3.16 -2.34
N ARG A 70 -0.63 3.48 -1.56
CA ARG A 70 -1.13 2.63 -0.48
C ARG A 70 -1.72 1.31 -1.00
N ILE A 71 -2.48 1.34 -2.10
CA ILE A 71 -3.07 0.14 -2.71
C ILE A 71 -1.97 -0.77 -3.26
N PHE A 72 -0.98 -0.20 -3.96
CA PHE A 72 0.17 -0.96 -4.45
C PHE A 72 0.97 -1.57 -3.30
N LEU A 73 1.23 -0.80 -2.24
CA LEU A 73 1.94 -1.31 -1.07
C LEU A 73 1.17 -2.43 -0.38
N ALA A 74 -0.15 -2.30 -0.22
CA ALA A 74 -1.00 -3.37 0.35
C ALA A 74 -0.95 -4.65 -0.50
N GLY A 75 -0.99 -4.52 -1.82
CA GLY A 75 -0.86 -5.65 -2.75
C GLY A 75 0.51 -6.34 -2.66
N LEU A 76 1.59 -5.56 -2.63
CA LEU A 76 2.96 -6.08 -2.50
C LEU A 76 3.18 -6.78 -1.16
N VAL A 77 2.74 -6.18 -0.05
CA VAL A 77 2.83 -6.77 1.29
C VAL A 77 2.02 -8.06 1.37
N GLY A 78 0.79 -8.07 0.85
CA GLY A 78 -0.04 -9.27 0.82
C GLY A 78 0.60 -10.40 0.01
N ALA A 79 1.16 -10.09 -1.16
CA ALA A 79 1.88 -11.07 -1.98
C ALA A 79 3.12 -11.63 -1.26
N ALA A 80 3.92 -10.76 -0.63
CA ALA A 80 5.11 -11.18 0.13
C ALA A 80 4.76 -12.09 1.30
N LEU A 81 3.73 -11.74 2.08
CA LEU A 81 3.24 -12.56 3.21
C LEU A 81 2.68 -13.91 2.73
N ALA A 82 1.94 -13.93 1.60
CA ALA A 82 1.41 -15.16 1.03
C ALA A 82 2.53 -16.11 0.57
N VAL A 83 3.57 -15.57 -0.10
CA VAL A 83 4.75 -16.35 -0.51
C VAL A 83 5.50 -16.87 0.70
N ALA A 84 5.78 -16.03 1.69
CA ALA A 84 6.44 -16.45 2.93
C ALA A 84 5.64 -17.57 3.61
N GLY A 85 4.34 -17.38 3.83
CA GLY A 85 3.45 -18.39 4.42
C GLY A 85 3.47 -19.72 3.67
N ALA A 86 3.32 -19.70 2.35
CA ALA A 86 3.36 -20.90 1.52
C ALA A 86 4.72 -21.63 1.61
N THR A 87 5.84 -20.89 1.64
CA THR A 87 7.18 -21.49 1.79
C THR A 87 7.39 -22.12 3.16
N TYR A 88 6.95 -21.47 4.25
CA TYR A 88 7.08 -22.02 5.61
C TYR A 88 6.18 -23.23 5.81
N GLN A 89 4.92 -23.17 5.38
CA GLN A 89 3.99 -24.29 5.43
C GLN A 89 4.52 -25.49 4.64
N GLY A 90 5.14 -25.25 3.47
CA GLY A 90 5.78 -26.29 2.66
C GLY A 90 7.03 -26.90 3.30
N LEU A 91 7.89 -26.07 3.88
CA LEU A 91 9.13 -26.51 4.54
C LEU A 91 8.86 -27.37 5.77
N PHE A 92 7.97 -26.90 6.65
CA PHE A 92 7.62 -27.62 7.87
C PHE A 92 6.56 -28.70 7.65
N ARG A 93 5.97 -28.78 6.44
CA ARG A 93 4.84 -29.65 6.12
C ARG A 93 3.70 -29.53 7.14
N ASN A 94 3.52 -28.32 7.65
CA ASN A 94 2.55 -27.99 8.67
C ASN A 94 1.72 -26.79 8.19
N PRO A 95 0.42 -26.96 7.87
CA PRO A 95 -0.42 -25.86 7.41
C PRO A 95 -0.64 -24.78 8.48
N LEU A 96 -0.28 -25.02 9.74
CA LEU A 96 -0.33 -24.05 10.84
C LEU A 96 1.00 -23.30 11.07
N ALA A 97 2.04 -23.59 10.29
CA ALA A 97 3.32 -22.88 10.42
C ALA A 97 3.19 -21.43 9.94
N ASP A 98 3.63 -20.49 10.78
CA ASP A 98 3.54 -19.05 10.53
C ASP A 98 4.95 -18.43 10.35
N PRO A 99 5.21 -17.66 9.27
CA PRO A 99 6.45 -16.88 9.09
C PRO A 99 6.86 -16.02 10.30
N TYR A 100 5.93 -15.61 11.15
CA TYR A 100 6.23 -14.79 12.33
C TYR A 100 7.06 -15.54 13.40
N LEU A 101 7.17 -16.87 13.33
CA LEU A 101 7.82 -17.70 14.36
C LEU A 101 9.34 -17.59 14.45
N LEU A 102 10.02 -17.05 13.44
CA LEU A 102 11.50 -16.92 13.44
C LEU A 102 12.03 -15.67 14.16
N GLY A 103 11.15 -14.85 14.73
CA GLY A 103 11.58 -13.62 15.43
C GLY A 103 11.82 -12.41 14.52
N VAL A 104 11.68 -12.55 13.20
CA VAL A 104 11.79 -11.47 12.20
C VAL A 104 10.91 -10.26 12.57
N ALA A 105 9.66 -10.50 12.98
CA ALA A 105 8.75 -9.42 13.34
C ALA A 105 9.07 -8.75 14.67
N SER A 106 9.53 -9.52 15.66
CA SER A 106 10.03 -8.97 16.93
C SER A 106 11.30 -8.12 16.69
N GLY A 107 12.20 -8.58 15.82
CA GLY A 107 13.37 -7.83 15.36
C GLY A 107 13.01 -6.53 14.65
N ALA A 108 12.05 -6.58 13.72
CA ALA A 108 11.51 -5.39 13.06
C ALA A 108 10.88 -4.40 14.04
N GLY A 109 10.08 -4.90 14.99
CA GLY A 109 9.44 -4.08 16.02
C GLY A 109 10.45 -3.39 16.93
N LEU A 110 11.50 -4.11 17.35
CA LEU A 110 12.59 -3.54 18.14
C LEU A 110 13.34 -2.45 17.35
N GLY A 111 13.71 -2.74 16.09
CA GLY A 111 14.38 -1.78 15.22
C GLY A 111 13.54 -0.51 14.97
N ALA A 112 12.26 -0.67 14.67
CA ALA A 112 11.32 0.45 14.52
C ALA A 112 11.23 1.29 15.80
N THR A 113 11.12 0.64 16.96
CA THR A 113 11.06 1.32 18.27
C THR A 113 12.33 2.11 18.55
N ILE A 114 13.51 1.53 18.29
CA ILE A 114 14.78 2.23 18.42
C ILE A 114 14.79 3.47 17.53
N ALA A 115 14.38 3.35 16.26
CA ALA A 115 14.33 4.51 15.35
C ALA A 115 13.39 5.62 15.82
N MET A 116 12.24 5.26 16.41
CA MET A 116 11.29 6.23 16.95
C MET A 116 11.79 6.93 18.22
N LEU A 117 12.56 6.22 19.05
CA LEU A 117 13.14 6.78 20.28
C LEU A 117 14.41 7.60 20.03
N THR A 118 15.09 7.35 18.90
CA THR A 118 16.33 8.06 18.58
C THR A 118 15.99 9.42 17.96
N PRO A 119 16.51 10.54 18.48
CA PRO A 119 16.20 11.88 17.97
C PRO A 119 16.85 12.21 16.60
N PHE A 120 17.34 11.19 15.88
CA PHE A 120 17.92 11.34 14.55
C PHE A 120 16.84 11.35 13.48
N THR A 121 16.59 12.52 12.91
CA THR A 121 15.78 12.64 11.68
C THR A 121 16.70 12.45 10.48
N LEU A 122 16.57 11.32 9.78
CA LEU A 122 17.18 11.13 8.46
C LEU A 122 16.39 11.93 7.42
N ALA A 123 16.46 13.27 7.49
CA ALA A 123 15.73 14.18 6.63
C ALA A 123 16.10 14.03 5.13
N TRP A 124 17.28 13.45 4.85
CA TRP A 124 17.76 13.18 3.50
C TRP A 124 17.24 11.87 2.90
N MET A 125 16.55 11.04 3.69
CA MET A 125 16.02 9.75 3.22
C MET A 125 14.51 9.85 3.01
N ALA A 126 14.07 9.69 1.77
CA ALA A 126 12.66 9.84 1.37
C ALA A 126 11.68 8.92 2.15
N PHE A 127 12.16 7.80 2.70
CA PHE A 127 11.36 6.82 3.43
C PHE A 127 11.50 6.89 4.97
N GLY A 128 12.31 7.82 5.50
CA GLY A 128 12.54 7.99 6.94
C GLY A 128 13.39 6.89 7.59
N ALA A 129 13.80 7.09 8.86
CA ALA A 129 14.67 6.14 9.56
C ALA A 129 13.96 4.83 9.99
N VAL A 130 12.64 4.88 10.21
CA VAL A 130 11.86 3.77 10.77
C VAL A 130 11.91 2.50 9.92
N PRO A 131 11.63 2.52 8.60
CA PRO A 131 11.64 1.30 7.79
C PRO A 131 13.04 0.68 7.69
N LEU A 132 14.09 1.49 7.66
CA LEU A 132 15.48 1.02 7.58
C LEU A 132 15.89 0.27 8.85
N PHE A 133 15.67 0.87 10.01
CA PHE A 133 16.00 0.22 11.28
C PHE A 133 15.12 -0.99 11.54
N ALA A 134 13.84 -0.96 11.16
CA ALA A 134 12.97 -2.13 11.21
C ALA A 134 13.52 -3.27 10.33
N PHE A 135 13.95 -2.96 9.11
CA PHE A 135 14.54 -3.96 8.21
C PHE A 135 15.86 -4.54 8.77
N ILE A 136 16.77 -3.69 9.25
CA ILE A 136 18.02 -4.13 9.87
C ILE A 136 17.74 -4.99 11.11
N GLY A 137 16.80 -4.57 11.96
CA GLY A 137 16.38 -5.33 13.15
C GLY A 137 15.79 -6.69 12.81
N ALA A 138 14.97 -6.78 11.76
CA ALA A 138 14.45 -8.04 11.24
C ALA A 138 15.55 -8.97 10.75
N VAL A 139 16.46 -8.47 9.91
CA VAL A 139 17.56 -9.28 9.34
C VAL A 139 18.53 -9.74 10.42
N ARG A 140 18.72 -8.97 11.50
CA ARG A 140 19.62 -9.34 12.61
C ARG A 140 19.00 -10.32 13.60
N ALA A 141 17.67 -10.49 13.57
CA ALA A 141 16.97 -11.40 14.48
C ALA A 141 17.03 -12.87 14.04
N VAL A 142 17.33 -13.13 12.75
CA VAL A 142 17.49 -14.46 12.14
C VAL A 142 18.94 -14.69 11.77
#